data_AF-A0A1I6WYF8-F1
#
_entry.id   AF-A0A1I6WYF8-F1
#
_cell.length_a   1.000
_cell.length_b   1.000
_cell.length_c   1.000
_cell.angle_alpha   90.00
_cell.angle_beta   90.00
_cell.angle_gamma   90.00
#
_symmetry.space_group_name_H-M   'P 1'
#
loop_
_entity.id
_entity.type
_entity.pdbx_description
1 polymer ?
#
loop_
_entity_poly.entity_id
_entity_poly.type
_entity_poly.pdbx_seq_one_letter_code
_entity_poly.pdbx_strand_id
1 'polypeptide(L)'
;MGQILHGSARTTEAIRRAIQLRQESVRAAAKRYGVSPTTIQKWRGRQSTADAAMGPKEARSTVLTLEDEATIVAFRRHTLLPLDDCLYGLQPTIPHLT
;
A
#
# COMPACT_ATOMS: atom_id res chain seq x y z
N MET A 1 3.21 -13.15 -11.15
CA MET A 1 3.91 -11.89 -10.82
C MET A 1 4.63 -12.10 -9.51
N GLY A 2 5.95 -11.90 -9.46
CA GLY A 2 6.72 -12.08 -8.22
C GLY A 2 6.37 -11.01 -7.19
N GLN A 3 6.34 -11.38 -5.91
CA GLN A 3 6.15 -10.43 -4.82
C GLN A 3 7.36 -9.50 -4.74
N ILE A 4 7.15 -8.19 -4.88
CA ILE A 4 8.20 -7.19 -4.65
C ILE A 4 8.24 -6.94 -3.15
N LEU A 5 9.26 -7.51 -2.50
CA LEU A 5 9.47 -7.38 -1.06
C LEU A 5 10.58 -6.39 -0.77
N HIS A 6 10.42 -5.64 0.32
CA HIS A 6 11.52 -4.87 0.89
C HIS A 6 12.67 -5.81 1.29
N GLY A 7 13.93 -5.38 1.14
CA GLY A 7 15.10 -6.21 1.45
C GLY A 7 15.17 -6.73 2.90
N SER A 8 14.51 -6.04 3.83
CA SER A 8 14.39 -6.44 5.25
C SER A 8 13.14 -7.28 5.57
N ALA A 9 12.32 -7.65 4.57
CA ALA A 9 11.10 -8.40 4.80
C ALA A 9 11.41 -9.85 5.19
N ARG A 10 11.09 -10.22 6.43
CA ARG A 10 11.30 -11.59 6.94
C ARG A 10 10.20 -12.59 6.58
N THR A 11 9.01 -12.11 6.20
CA THR A 11 7.87 -12.98 5.84
C THR A 11 7.45 -12.74 4.40
N THR A 12 7.73 -13.71 3.55
CA THR A 12 7.24 -13.78 2.17
C THR A 12 5.85 -14.38 2.13
N GLU A 13 5.13 -14.21 1.02
CA GLU A 13 3.83 -14.84 0.80
C GLU A 13 3.89 -16.38 1.00
N ALA A 14 4.94 -17.02 0.48
CA ALA A 14 5.15 -18.46 0.64
C ALA A 14 5.29 -18.86 2.12
N ILE A 15 6.05 -18.10 2.91
CA ILE A 15 6.20 -18.34 4.36
C ILE A 15 4.85 -18.14 5.07
N ARG A 16 4.10 -17.09 4.73
CA ARG A 16 2.80 -16.80 5.33
C ARG A 16 1.78 -17.90 5.04
N ARG A 17 1.79 -18.44 3.81
CA ARG A 17 0.97 -19.60 3.41
C ARG A 17 1.35 -20.84 4.20
N ALA A 18 2.65 -21.11 4.37
CA ALA A 18 3.11 -22.24 5.18
C ALA A 18 2.68 -22.09 6.65
N ILE A 19 2.74 -20.88 7.20
CA ILE A 19 2.27 -20.57 8.57
C ILE A 19 0.77 -20.85 8.72
N GLN A 20 -0.05 -20.52 7.72
CA GLN A 20 -1.50 -20.75 7.72
C GLN A 20 -1.88 -22.24 7.71
N LEU A 21 -1.03 -23.12 7.16
CA LEU A 21 -1.28 -24.57 7.15
C LEU A 21 -1.22 -25.21 8.55
N ARG A 22 -0.70 -24.51 9.57
CA ARG A 22 -0.71 -24.93 10.99
C ARG A 22 -0.10 -26.32 11.26
N GLN A 23 0.85 -26.76 10.45
CA GLN A 23 1.46 -28.10 10.57
C GLN A 23 2.33 -28.29 11.83
N GLU A 24 2.79 -27.21 12.44
CA GLU A 24 3.69 -27.24 13.61
C GLU A 24 3.20 -26.31 14.74
N SER A 25 3.78 -26.41 15.93
CA SER A 25 3.44 -25.49 17.02
C SER A 25 3.87 -24.04 16.71
N VAL A 26 3.25 -23.06 17.36
CA VAL A 26 3.61 -21.64 17.18
C VAL A 26 5.10 -21.40 17.48
N ARG A 27 5.64 -22.06 18.52
CA ARG A 27 7.03 -21.93 18.95
C ARG A 27 8.01 -22.55 17.94
N ALA A 28 7.65 -23.70 17.37
CA ALA A 28 8.45 -24.35 16.32
C ALA A 28 8.52 -23.48 15.06
N ALA A 29 7.37 -22.98 14.59
CA ALA A 29 7.31 -22.09 13.42
C ALA A 29 8.08 -20.79 13.63
N ALA A 30 7.94 -20.16 14.81
CA ALA A 30 8.66 -18.93 15.15
C ALA A 30 10.18 -19.13 15.06
N LYS A 31 10.69 -20.25 15.60
CA LYS A 31 12.11 -20.60 15.52
C LYS A 31 12.55 -20.87 14.08
N ARG A 32 11.76 -21.63 13.31
CA ARG A 32 12.08 -22.01 11.92
C ARG A 32 12.18 -20.80 11.00
N TYR A 33 11.23 -19.87 11.10
CA TYR A 33 11.17 -18.69 10.22
C TYR A 33 11.88 -17.46 10.80
N GLY A 34 12.47 -17.52 11.99
CA GLY A 34 13.21 -16.40 12.59
C GLY A 34 12.34 -15.17 12.89
N VAL A 35 11.08 -15.39 13.27
CA VAL A 35 10.08 -14.35 13.56
C VAL A 35 9.48 -14.53 14.96
N SER A 36 8.82 -13.49 15.48
CA SER A 36 8.16 -13.58 16.78
C SER A 36 6.98 -14.57 16.77
N PRO A 37 6.69 -15.24 17.91
CA PRO A 37 5.46 -16.03 18.07
C PRO A 37 4.18 -15.25 17.75
N THR A 38 4.15 -13.95 18.06
CA THR A 38 3.02 -13.05 17.73
C THR A 38 2.83 -12.88 16.23
N THR A 39 3.92 -12.88 15.44
CA THR A 39 3.86 -12.83 13.98
C THR A 39 3.24 -14.11 13.41
N ILE A 40 3.60 -15.28 13.96
CA ILE A 40 2.99 -16.56 13.58
C ILE A 40 1.49 -16.56 13.86
N GLN A 41 1.08 -16.16 15.07
CA GLN A 41 -0.33 -16.10 15.46
C GLN A 41 -1.12 -15.13 14.57
N LYS A 42 -0.55 -13.94 14.29
CA LYS A 42 -1.13 -12.95 13.37
C LYS A 42 -1.38 -13.54 11.99
N TRP A 43 -0.41 -14.21 11.38
CA TRP A 43 -0.57 -14.80 10.05
C TRP A 43 -1.52 -16.00 10.01
N ARG A 44 -1.62 -16.78 11.10
CA ARG A 44 -2.61 -17.85 11.23
C ARG A 44 -4.06 -17.37 11.32
N GLY A 45 -4.27 -16.13 11.77
CA GLY A 45 -5.60 -15.52 11.88
C GLY A 45 -6.00 -14.66 10.67
N ARG A 46 -5.08 -14.38 9.75
CA ARG A 46 -5.38 -13.63 8.53
C ARG A 46 -6.06 -14.51 7.50
N GLN A 47 -6.99 -13.92 6.74
CA GLN A 47 -7.67 -14.60 5.63
C GLN A 47 -6.81 -14.67 4.35
N SER A 48 -5.91 -13.70 4.16
CA SER A 48 -5.05 -13.61 2.97
C SER A 48 -3.56 -13.51 3.35
N THR A 49 -2.72 -14.06 2.49
CA THR A 49 -1.25 -14.04 2.57
C THR A 49 -0.62 -12.92 1.75
N ALA A 50 -1.39 -12.36 0.81
CA ALA A 50 -0.97 -11.27 -0.07
C ALA A 50 -0.76 -9.98 0.74
N ASP A 51 0.12 -9.12 0.25
CA ASP A 51 0.22 -7.76 0.77
C ASP A 51 -1.03 -6.97 0.36
N ALA A 52 -1.56 -6.20 1.30
CA ALA A 52 -2.62 -5.25 1.01
C ALA A 52 -2.01 -3.94 0.51
N ALA A 53 -2.73 -3.23 -0.36
CA ALA A 53 -2.36 -1.88 -0.73
C ALA A 53 -2.22 -1.02 0.53
N MET A 54 -1.12 -0.28 0.61
CA MET A 54 -0.91 0.71 1.66
C MET A 54 -1.66 1.99 1.29
N GLY A 55 -2.27 2.64 2.28
CA GLY A 55 -2.97 3.92 2.09
C GLY A 55 -4.49 3.80 2.24
N PRO A 56 -5.22 4.88 1.90
CA PRO A 56 -6.67 4.89 1.98
C PRO A 56 -7.28 3.87 1.01
N LYS A 57 -8.42 3.29 1.40
CA LYS A 57 -9.17 2.32 0.56
C LYS A 57 -9.59 2.95 -0.77
N GLU A 58 -9.90 4.24 -0.73
CA GLU A 58 -10.21 5.04 -1.89
C GLU A 58 -9.06 6.04 -2.07
N ALA A 59 -8.30 5.87 -3.13
CA ALA A 59 -7.18 6.74 -3.45
C ALA A 59 -7.70 8.04 -4.09
N ARG A 60 -8.31 8.91 -3.25
CA ARG A 60 -8.80 10.24 -3.64
C ARG A 60 -8.52 11.28 -2.57
N SER A 61 -8.55 12.54 -2.95
CA SER A 61 -8.43 13.64 -2.00
C SER A 61 -9.60 13.68 -1.03
N THR A 62 -9.34 14.09 0.22
CA THR A 62 -10.40 14.37 1.22
C THR A 62 -10.91 15.81 1.15
N VAL A 63 -10.25 16.67 0.35
CA VAL A 63 -10.54 18.11 0.28
C VAL A 63 -11.02 18.52 -1.11
N LEU A 64 -10.56 17.84 -2.16
CA LEU A 64 -10.93 18.15 -3.53
C LEU A 64 -12.17 17.36 -3.95
N THR A 65 -12.96 17.95 -4.86
CA THR A 65 -14.01 17.19 -5.53
C THR A 65 -13.42 16.19 -6.53
N LEU A 66 -14.24 15.24 -6.98
CA LEU A 66 -13.82 14.29 -8.01
C LEU A 66 -13.47 14.98 -9.34
N GLU A 67 -14.15 16.08 -9.66
CA GLU A 67 -13.92 16.85 -10.88
C GLU A 67 -12.62 17.65 -10.80
N ASP A 68 -12.34 18.27 -9.65
CA ASP A 68 -11.07 18.96 -9.39
C ASP A 68 -9.89 17.99 -9.50
N GLU A 69 -9.98 16.83 -8.85
CA GLU A 69 -8.94 15.80 -8.89
C GLU A 69 -8.72 15.28 -10.32
N ALA A 70 -9.80 15.02 -11.06
CA ALA A 70 -9.70 14.60 -12.47
C ALA A 70 -9.02 15.68 -13.33
N THR A 71 -9.36 16.95 -13.12
CA THR A 71 -8.78 18.09 -13.83
C THR A 71 -7.28 18.22 -13.55
N ILE A 72 -6.87 18.14 -12.27
CA ILE A 72 -5.47 18.21 -11.86
C ILE A 72 -4.66 17.05 -12.46
N VAL A 73 -5.20 15.82 -12.39
CA VAL A 73 -4.53 14.64 -12.94
C VAL A 73 -4.38 14.74 -14.46
N ALA A 74 -5.42 15.17 -15.17
CA ALA A 74 -5.36 15.40 -16.61
C ALA A 74 -4.34 16.48 -16.97
N PHE A 75 -4.41 17.64 -16.30
CA PHE A 75 -3.48 18.75 -16.52
C PHE A 75 -2.03 18.30 -16.35
N ARG A 76 -1.71 17.65 -15.22
CA ARG A 76 -0.35 17.18 -14.94
C ARG A 76 0.15 16.16 -15.97
N ARG A 77 -0.71 15.26 -16.46
CA ARG A 77 -0.37 14.27 -17.48
C ARG A 77 -0.11 14.89 -18.86
N HIS A 78 -0.77 15.99 -19.19
CA HIS A 78 -0.70 16.62 -20.51
C HIS A 78 0.35 17.73 -20.60
N THR A 79 0.51 18.53 -19.56
CA THR A 79 1.43 19.68 -19.59
C THR A 79 2.85 19.30 -19.15
N LEU A 80 2.98 18.30 -18.27
CA LEU A 80 4.25 17.85 -17.70
C LEU A 80 5.09 18.98 -17.09
N LEU A 81 4.44 20.07 -16.67
CA LEU A 81 5.06 21.19 -16.00
C LEU A 81 5.56 20.79 -14.59
N PRO A 82 6.52 21.53 -14.02
CA PRO A 82 6.81 21.49 -12.59
C PRO A 82 5.54 21.64 -11.74
N LEU A 83 5.54 21.09 -10.51
CA LEU A 83 4.35 21.10 -9.66
C LEU A 83 3.90 22.53 -9.30
N ASP A 84 4.85 23.44 -9.07
CA ASP A 84 4.53 24.85 -8.76
C ASP A 84 3.83 25.53 -9.95
N ASP A 85 4.30 25.28 -11.17
CA ASP A 85 3.69 25.80 -12.39
C ASP A 85 2.32 25.18 -12.65
N CYS A 86 2.14 23.89 -12.31
CA CYS A 86 0.83 23.25 -12.36
C CYS A 86 -0.16 23.90 -11.37
N LEU A 87 0.29 24.21 -10.16
CA LEU A 87 -0.51 24.89 -9.16
C LEU A 87 -0.96 26.26 -9.68
N TYR A 88 -0.03 27.09 -10.16
CA TYR A 88 -0.37 28.41 -10.69
C TYR A 88 -1.27 28.35 -11.93
N GLY A 89 -1.06 27.37 -12.82
CA GLY A 89 -1.90 27.17 -14.00
C GLY A 89 -3.34 26.76 -13.68
N LEU A 90 -3.55 26.08 -12.55
CA LEU A 90 -4.86 25.56 -12.15
C LEU A 90 -5.63 26.47 -11.19
N GLN A 91 -4.95 27.33 -10.43
CA GLN A 91 -5.57 28.27 -9.49
C GLN A 91 -6.73 29.11 -10.06
N PRO A 92 -6.68 29.62 -11.31
CA PRO A 92 -7.81 30.36 -11.89
C PRO A 92 -9.08 29.50 -12.03
N THR A 93 -8.93 28.19 -12.20
CA THR A 93 -10.05 27.24 -12.38
C THR A 93 -10.45 26.59 -11.05
N ILE A 94 -9.49 26.38 -10.14
CA ILE A 94 -9.68 25.76 -8.83
C ILE A 94 -9.12 26.70 -7.76
N PRO A 95 -9.86 27.76 -7.34
CA PRO A 95 -9.31 28.84 -6.50
C PRO A 95 -8.91 28.42 -5.08
N HIS A 96 -9.40 27.27 -4.62
CA HIS A 96 -9.11 26.73 -3.30
C HIS A 96 -7.97 25.70 -3.32
N LEU A 97 -7.33 25.50 -4.47
CA LEU A 97 -6.14 24.67 -4.60
C LEU A 97 -4.93 25.41 -3.98
N THR A 98 -4.38 24.83 -2.91
CA THR A 98 -3.25 25.36 -2.14
C THR A 98 -2.03 24.49 -2.25
#